data_AF-A0A380JC63-F1
#
_entry.id   AF-A0A380JC63-F1
#
_cell.length_a   1.000
_cell.length_b   1.000
_cell.length_c   1.000
_cell.angle_alpha   90.00
_cell.angle_beta   90.00
_cell.angle_gamma   90.00
#
_symmetry.space_group_name_H-M   'P 1'
#
loop_
_entity.id
_entity.type
_entity.pdbx_description
1 polymer ?
#
loop_
_entity_poly.entity_id
_entity_poly.type
_entity_poly.pdbx_seq_one_letter_code
_entity_poly.pdbx_strand_id
1 'polypeptide(L)'
;MLLQVNQLENWSYIASIVGILLAIIVAIGGVIKYFREKKDKEYDRYIEGKRNKRDKLTATYNELLKIIALFPNKTPYDIITNLPFSPVFNREDFDTVNRILEIQIKEDYQKRLERECLTYQDEEDIKTEIRNREYYIKEIEKIKNQYFLAKKGYEQFRRNDKIIELYASQDVKNCLVKFDVTWHNAFIAGRPLEYNDGRNNKLDDIRWELEQVIRRDIGID
;
A
#
# COMPACT_ATOMS: atom_id res chain seq x y z
N MET A 1 -85.90 -14.71 -33.05
CA MET A 1 -84.99 -13.67 -33.57
C MET A 1 -84.33 -12.85 -32.45
N LEU A 2 -85.08 -12.34 -31.45
CA LEU A 2 -84.53 -11.56 -30.31
C LEU A 2 -83.53 -12.32 -29.39
N LEU A 3 -83.69 -13.63 -29.19
CA LEU A 3 -82.81 -14.42 -28.29
C LEU A 3 -81.39 -14.67 -28.85
N GLN A 4 -81.24 -14.75 -30.18
CA GLN A 4 -79.96 -14.99 -30.84
C GLN A 4 -79.10 -13.73 -30.93
N VAL A 5 -79.73 -12.55 -31.07
CA VAL A 5 -79.05 -11.25 -31.07
C VAL A 5 -78.39 -10.98 -29.71
N ASN A 6 -79.09 -11.29 -28.62
CA ASN A 6 -78.61 -11.08 -27.25
C ASN A 6 -77.44 -12.01 -26.86
N GLN A 7 -77.37 -13.21 -27.46
CA GLN A 7 -76.23 -14.12 -27.28
C GLN A 7 -74.99 -13.62 -28.03
N LEU A 8 -75.14 -13.22 -29.29
CA LEU A 8 -74.05 -12.70 -30.11
C LEU A 8 -73.41 -11.42 -29.53
N GLU A 9 -74.22 -10.53 -28.98
CA GLU A 9 -73.75 -9.34 -28.25
C GLU A 9 -72.93 -9.72 -27.01
N ASN A 10 -73.38 -10.73 -26.25
CA ASN A 10 -72.69 -11.19 -25.05
C ASN A 10 -71.35 -11.88 -25.36
N TRP A 11 -71.28 -12.68 -26.44
CA TRP A 11 -70.04 -13.28 -26.93
C TRP A 11 -69.05 -12.22 -27.45
N SER A 12 -69.54 -11.20 -28.15
CA SER A 12 -68.74 -10.03 -28.57
C SER A 12 -68.17 -9.28 -27.36
N TYR A 13 -68.99 -9.07 -26.32
CA TYR A 13 -68.56 -8.41 -25.09
C TYR A 13 -67.50 -9.22 -24.33
N ILE A 14 -67.69 -10.54 -24.17
CA ILE A 14 -66.71 -11.44 -23.56
C ILE A 14 -65.41 -11.46 -24.36
N ALA A 15 -65.47 -11.55 -25.69
CA ALA A 15 -64.30 -11.52 -26.56
C ALA A 15 -63.51 -10.21 -26.44
N SER A 16 -64.21 -9.07 -26.30
CA SER A 16 -63.58 -7.76 -26.10
C SER A 16 -62.83 -7.66 -24.77
N ILE A 17 -63.44 -8.17 -23.68
CA ILE A 17 -62.83 -8.19 -22.34
C ILE A 17 -61.60 -9.09 -22.34
N VAL A 18 -61.69 -10.29 -22.92
CA VAL A 18 -60.56 -11.23 -23.02
C VAL A 18 -59.41 -10.64 -23.84
N GLY A 19 -59.72 -9.94 -24.95
CA GLY A 19 -58.72 -9.26 -25.77
C GLY A 19 -57.97 -8.15 -25.01
N ILE A 20 -58.70 -7.33 -24.24
CA ILE A 20 -58.10 -6.30 -23.39
C ILE A 20 -57.22 -6.93 -22.30
N LEU A 21 -57.68 -8.02 -21.67
CA LEU A 21 -56.91 -8.70 -20.63
C LEU A 21 -55.59 -9.27 -21.16
N LEU A 22 -55.61 -9.89 -22.34
CA LEU A 22 -54.41 -10.39 -23.01
C LEU A 22 -53.44 -9.27 -23.36
N ALA A 23 -53.94 -8.14 -23.86
CA ALA A 23 -53.11 -6.97 -24.16
C ALA A 23 -52.41 -6.42 -22.90
N ILE A 24 -53.12 -6.38 -21.76
CA ILE A 24 -52.55 -5.95 -20.47
C ILE A 24 -51.45 -6.92 -20.00
N ILE A 25 -51.68 -8.23 -20.07
CA ILE A 25 -50.69 -9.24 -19.66
C ILE A 25 -49.42 -9.15 -20.52
N VAL A 26 -49.57 -9.00 -21.83
CA VAL A 26 -48.44 -8.85 -22.75
C VAL A 26 -47.67 -7.55 -22.47
N ALA A 27 -48.39 -6.44 -22.21
CA ALA A 27 -47.76 -5.17 -21.85
C ALA A 27 -46.96 -5.27 -20.54
N ILE A 28 -47.53 -5.89 -19.50
CA ILE A 28 -46.85 -6.13 -18.22
C ILE A 28 -45.61 -7.02 -18.42
N GLY A 29 -45.74 -8.10 -19.20
CA GLY A 29 -44.62 -8.98 -19.53
C GLY A 29 -43.48 -8.27 -20.26
N GLY A 30 -43.82 -7.39 -21.22
CA GLY A 30 -42.85 -6.54 -21.93
C GLY A 30 -42.11 -5.58 -21.00
N VAL A 31 -42.82 -4.95 -20.05
CA VAL A 31 -42.23 -4.04 -19.06
C VAL A 31 -41.28 -4.79 -18.11
N ILE A 32 -41.67 -5.96 -17.60
CA ILE A 32 -40.82 -6.79 -16.74
C ILE A 32 -39.54 -7.21 -17.48
N LYS A 33 -39.66 -7.66 -18.73
CA LYS A 33 -38.52 -8.05 -19.57
C LYS A 33 -37.56 -6.87 -19.79
N TYR A 34 -38.08 -5.69 -20.11
CA TYR A 34 -37.28 -4.47 -20.29
C TYR A 34 -36.46 -4.11 -19.04
N PHE A 35 -37.07 -4.14 -17.85
CA PHE A 35 -36.35 -3.84 -16.62
C PHE A 35 -35.30 -4.90 -16.27
N ARG A 36 -35.56 -6.18 -16.55
CA ARG A 36 -34.55 -7.25 -16.39
C ARG A 36 -33.36 -7.02 -17.32
N GLU A 37 -33.59 -6.84 -18.62
CA GLU A 37 -32.52 -6.58 -19.60
C GLU A 37 -31.72 -5.31 -19.29
N LYS A 38 -32.37 -4.26 -18.78
CA LYS A 38 -31.68 -3.04 -18.36
C LYS A 38 -30.74 -3.32 -17.18
N LYS A 39 -31.20 -4.06 -16.16
CA LYS A 39 -30.38 -4.47 -15.03
C LYS A 39 -29.20 -5.36 -15.46
N ASP A 40 -29.45 -6.32 -16.35
CA ASP A 40 -28.41 -7.19 -16.89
C ASP A 40 -27.33 -6.38 -17.64
N LYS A 41 -27.73 -5.43 -18.50
CA LYS A 41 -26.79 -4.53 -19.20
C LYS A 41 -26.02 -3.58 -18.28
N GLU A 42 -26.61 -3.16 -17.16
CA GLU A 42 -25.90 -2.36 -16.16
C GLU A 42 -24.87 -3.21 -15.42
N TYR A 43 -25.23 -4.45 -15.07
CA TYR A 43 -24.33 -5.40 -14.45
C TYR A 43 -23.17 -5.79 -15.38
N ASP A 44 -23.44 -6.07 -16.66
CA ASP A 44 -22.40 -6.36 -17.66
C ASP A 44 -21.42 -5.20 -17.80
N ARG A 45 -21.91 -3.96 -17.91
CA ARG A 45 -21.07 -2.76 -17.94
C ARG A 45 -20.23 -2.59 -16.68
N TYR A 46 -20.78 -2.93 -15.52
CA TYR A 46 -20.05 -2.91 -14.25
C TYR A 46 -18.92 -3.95 -14.23
N ILE A 47 -19.19 -5.19 -14.66
CA ILE A 47 -18.18 -6.26 -14.73
C ILE A 47 -17.09 -5.92 -15.75
N GLU A 48 -17.47 -5.43 -16.92
CA GLU A 48 -16.54 -5.00 -17.97
C GLU A 48 -15.67 -3.82 -17.50
N GLY A 49 -16.26 -2.84 -16.81
CA GLY A 49 -15.55 -1.74 -16.19
C GLY A 49 -14.50 -2.21 -15.16
N LYS A 50 -14.88 -3.16 -14.28
CA LYS A 50 -13.95 -3.79 -13.33
C LYS A 50 -12.81 -4.53 -14.04
N ARG A 51 -13.12 -5.30 -15.09
CA ARG A 51 -12.12 -6.05 -15.87
C ARG A 51 -11.12 -5.10 -16.55
N ASN A 52 -11.62 -4.08 -17.24
CA ASN A 52 -10.79 -3.07 -17.91
C ASN A 52 -9.87 -2.34 -16.91
N LYS A 53 -10.39 -1.97 -15.73
CA LYS A 53 -9.59 -1.39 -14.65
C LYS A 53 -8.49 -2.35 -14.16
N ARG A 54 -8.84 -3.61 -13.90
CA ARG A 54 -7.87 -4.64 -13.49
C ARG A 54 -6.77 -4.83 -14.53
N ASP A 55 -7.12 -4.91 -15.81
CA ASP A 55 -6.17 -5.10 -16.91
C ASP A 55 -5.19 -3.92 -17.01
N LYS A 56 -5.66 -2.69 -16.78
CA LYS A 56 -4.82 -1.48 -16.78
C LYS A 56 -3.88 -1.39 -15.56
N LEU A 57 -4.34 -1.80 -14.38
CA LEU A 57 -3.63 -1.55 -13.12
C LEU A 57 -2.74 -2.69 -12.65
N THR A 58 -3.02 -3.94 -13.02
CA THR A 58 -2.35 -5.12 -12.41
C THR A 58 -0.82 -5.05 -12.54
N ALA A 59 -0.30 -4.74 -13.73
CA ALA A 59 1.14 -4.64 -13.95
C ALA A 59 1.76 -3.48 -13.14
N THR A 60 1.12 -2.31 -13.17
CA THR A 60 1.56 -1.11 -12.46
C THR A 60 1.55 -1.31 -10.94
N TYR A 61 0.53 -1.95 -10.39
CA TYR A 61 0.48 -2.28 -8.96
C TYR A 61 1.52 -3.33 -8.55
N ASN A 62 1.77 -4.34 -9.38
CA ASN A 62 2.82 -5.32 -9.09
C ASN A 62 4.22 -4.68 -9.09
N GLU A 63 4.47 -3.73 -10.00
CA GLU A 63 5.72 -2.97 -10.02
C GLU A 63 5.86 -2.08 -8.78
N LEU A 64 4.79 -1.34 -8.43
CA LEU A 64 4.73 -0.51 -7.22
C LEU A 64 5.04 -1.31 -5.95
N LEU A 65 4.37 -2.46 -5.77
CA LEU A 65 4.57 -3.31 -4.59
C LEU A 65 6.00 -3.84 -4.50
N LYS A 66 6.60 -4.23 -5.63
CA LYS A 66 8.02 -4.65 -5.69
C LYS A 66 8.95 -3.52 -5.25
N ILE A 67 8.72 -2.29 -5.71
CA ILE A 67 9.54 -1.13 -5.35
C ILE A 67 9.40 -0.80 -3.86
N ILE A 68 8.16 -0.75 -3.35
CA ILE A 68 7.88 -0.41 -1.95
C ILE A 68 8.43 -1.47 -0.98
N ALA A 69 8.42 -2.74 -1.38
CA ALA A 69 9.02 -3.82 -0.62
C ALA A 69 10.55 -3.66 -0.46
N LEU A 70 11.22 -2.95 -1.37
CA LEU A 70 12.65 -2.68 -1.27
C LEU A 70 13.01 -1.65 -0.21
N PHE A 71 12.10 -0.79 0.25
CA PHE A 71 12.47 0.18 1.29
C PHE A 71 12.98 -0.56 2.56
N PRO A 72 13.99 -0.06 3.26
CA PRO A 72 14.37 -0.67 4.52
C PRO A 72 13.30 -0.38 5.58
N ASN A 73 13.06 -1.36 6.44
CA ASN A 73 12.06 -1.25 7.52
C ASN A 73 12.67 -0.76 8.85
N LYS A 74 13.96 -0.42 8.81
CA LYS A 74 14.73 0.21 9.89
C LYS A 74 15.54 1.37 9.32
N THR A 75 15.68 2.42 10.12
CA THR A 75 16.60 3.53 9.89
C THR A 75 17.90 3.33 10.67
N PRO A 76 18.96 4.10 10.37
CA PRO A 76 20.11 4.20 11.25
C PRO A 76 19.72 4.48 12.70
N TYR A 77 18.78 5.39 12.94
CA TYR A 77 18.27 5.70 14.28
C TYR A 77 17.74 4.46 15.01
N ASP A 78 16.90 3.65 14.34
CA ASP A 78 16.29 2.48 14.95
C ASP A 78 17.35 1.44 15.39
N ILE A 79 18.45 1.31 14.64
CA ILE A 79 19.50 0.31 14.97
C ILE A 79 20.48 0.79 16.04
N ILE A 80 20.72 2.09 16.17
CA ILE A 80 21.69 2.67 17.13
C ILE A 80 21.04 3.30 18.36
N THR A 81 19.72 3.20 18.53
CA THR A 81 18.97 3.89 19.60
C THR A 81 19.49 3.59 21.02
N ASN A 82 19.99 2.37 21.24
CA ASN A 82 20.52 1.93 22.54
C ASN A 82 22.03 2.13 22.68
N LEU A 83 22.70 2.68 21.66
CA LEU A 83 24.15 2.91 21.71
C LEU A 83 24.45 4.14 22.60
N PRO A 84 25.40 4.04 23.56
CA PRO A 84 25.83 5.22 24.30
C PRO A 84 26.46 6.25 23.35
N PHE A 85 26.10 7.52 23.54
CA PHE A 85 26.53 8.64 22.68
C PHE A 85 26.18 8.43 21.20
N SER A 86 24.98 7.91 20.95
CA SER A 86 24.49 7.62 19.61
C SER A 86 24.42 8.86 18.72
N PRO A 87 24.97 8.81 17.49
CA PRO A 87 24.80 9.89 16.52
C PRO A 87 23.33 10.11 16.16
N VAL A 88 22.94 11.36 15.95
CA VAL A 88 21.61 11.69 15.41
C VAL A 88 21.60 11.48 13.91
N PHE A 89 20.57 10.80 13.41
CA PHE A 89 20.33 10.62 11.98
C PHE A 89 19.18 11.52 11.51
N ASN A 90 19.40 12.29 10.45
CA ASN A 90 18.38 13.02 9.70
C ASN A 90 18.93 13.35 8.30
N ARG A 91 18.11 13.92 7.42
CA ARG A 91 18.50 14.42 6.08
C ARG A 91 19.24 13.40 5.22
N GLU A 92 18.96 12.12 5.41
CA GLU A 92 19.65 11.04 4.70
C GLU A 92 21.18 11.03 4.95
N ASP A 93 21.65 11.56 6.09
CA ASP A 93 23.06 11.71 6.45
C ASP A 93 23.71 10.38 6.91
N PHE A 94 23.52 9.30 6.14
CA PHE A 94 24.09 7.97 6.42
C PHE A 94 25.61 8.01 6.61
N ASP A 95 26.31 8.73 5.73
CA ASP A 95 27.77 8.83 5.75
C ASP A 95 28.28 9.58 6.98
N THR A 96 27.56 10.62 7.41
CA THR A 96 27.90 11.37 8.62
C THR A 96 27.76 10.50 9.87
N VAL A 97 26.68 9.72 9.98
CA VAL A 97 26.49 8.78 11.10
C VAL A 97 27.63 7.77 11.14
N ASN A 98 27.94 7.11 10.02
CA ASN A 98 29.06 6.17 9.93
C ASN A 98 30.39 6.83 10.30
N ARG A 99 30.63 8.05 9.81
CA ARG A 99 31.86 8.79 10.12
C ARG A 99 32.00 9.11 11.60
N ILE A 100 30.91 9.47 12.28
CA ILE A 100 30.93 9.70 13.73
C ILE A 100 31.25 8.40 14.48
N LEU A 101 30.66 7.26 14.07
CA LEU A 101 30.95 5.96 14.68
C LEU A 101 32.42 5.55 14.48
N GLU A 102 32.99 5.78 13.29
CA GLU A 102 34.42 5.56 13.01
C GLU A 102 35.31 6.42 13.92
N ILE A 103 34.97 7.70 14.10
CA ILE A 103 35.70 8.62 14.98
C ILE A 103 35.61 8.13 16.43
N GLN A 104 34.44 7.69 16.90
CA GLN A 104 34.28 7.12 18.24
C GLN A 104 35.19 5.90 18.43
N ILE A 105 35.21 4.97 17.47
CA ILE A 105 36.10 3.80 17.51
C ILE A 105 37.57 4.25 17.61
N LYS A 106 38.02 5.11 16.68
CA LYS A 106 39.43 5.45 16.51
C LYS A 106 39.97 6.38 17.59
N GLU A 107 39.22 7.43 17.91
CA GLU A 107 39.71 8.54 18.72
C GLU A 107 39.30 8.43 20.20
N ASP A 108 38.34 7.57 20.55
CA ASP A 108 37.98 7.30 21.94
C ASP A 108 38.32 5.86 22.34
N TYR A 109 37.63 4.86 21.81
CA TYR A 109 37.74 3.49 22.31
C TYR A 109 39.12 2.86 22.07
N GLN A 110 39.73 3.04 20.89
CA GLN A 110 41.08 2.56 20.62
C GLN A 110 42.12 3.23 21.53
N LYS A 111 42.03 4.55 21.75
CA LYS A 111 42.92 5.25 22.68
C LYS A 111 42.72 4.84 24.14
N ARG A 112 41.49 4.46 24.52
CA ARG A 112 41.22 3.92 25.86
C ARG A 112 41.87 2.56 26.07
N LEU A 113 41.99 1.72 25.04
CA LEU A 113 42.72 0.45 25.10
C LEU A 113 44.24 0.63 25.29
N GLU A 114 44.79 1.76 24.88
CA GLU A 114 46.22 2.06 25.03
C GLU A 114 46.60 2.50 26.46
N ARG A 115 45.61 2.70 27.36
CA ARG A 115 45.86 3.16 28.73
C ARG A 115 46.50 2.06 29.57
N GLU A 116 47.43 2.48 30.44
CA GLU A 116 48.00 1.60 31.46
C GLU A 116 46.95 1.24 32.54
N CYS A 117 47.12 0.08 33.16
CA CYS A 117 46.33 -0.39 34.30
C CYS A 117 44.83 -0.68 34.04
N LEU A 118 44.45 -1.04 32.81
CA LEU A 118 43.12 -1.59 32.55
C LEU A 118 42.93 -2.94 33.25
N THR A 119 41.77 -3.15 33.85
CA THR A 119 41.35 -4.50 34.23
C THR A 119 40.96 -5.29 32.99
N TYR A 120 40.96 -6.62 33.08
CA TYR A 120 40.45 -7.48 32.01
C TYR A 120 38.99 -7.12 31.63
N GLN A 121 38.17 -6.77 32.62
CA GLN A 121 36.79 -6.37 32.39
C GLN A 121 36.70 -5.06 31.59
N ASP A 122 37.50 -4.05 31.96
CA ASP A 122 37.54 -2.78 31.21
C ASP A 122 37.94 -3.00 29.74
N GLU A 123 38.93 -3.87 29.52
CA GLU A 123 39.40 -4.21 28.17
C GLU A 123 38.30 -4.90 27.33
N GLU A 124 37.61 -5.89 27.89
CA GLU A 124 36.53 -6.59 27.18
C GLU A 124 35.30 -5.71 26.94
N ASP A 125 34.95 -4.83 27.88
CA ASP A 125 33.86 -3.86 27.70
C ASP A 125 34.18 -2.89 26.55
N ILE A 126 35.41 -2.35 26.51
CA ILE A 126 35.84 -1.46 25.43
C ILE A 126 35.85 -2.19 24.08
N LYS A 127 36.38 -3.43 24.02
CA LYS A 127 36.36 -4.24 22.79
C LYS A 127 34.93 -4.51 22.32
N THR A 128 34.02 -4.76 23.25
CA THR A 128 32.61 -4.98 22.93
C THR A 128 31.99 -3.72 22.32
N GLU A 129 32.26 -2.54 22.87
CA GLU A 129 31.81 -1.25 22.32
C GLU A 129 32.37 -0.98 20.91
N ILE A 130 33.61 -1.38 20.62
CA ILE A 130 34.21 -1.31 19.27
C ILE A 130 33.45 -2.24 18.32
N ARG A 131 33.29 -3.52 18.69
CA ARG A 131 32.60 -4.53 17.87
C ARG A 131 31.16 -4.11 17.56
N ASN A 132 30.46 -3.55 18.54
CA ASN A 132 29.09 -3.05 18.35
C ASN A 132 29.04 -1.94 17.30
N ARG A 133 29.96 -0.95 17.36
CA ARG A 133 30.02 0.13 16.37
C ARG A 133 30.41 -0.34 14.98
N GLU A 134 31.38 -1.25 14.88
CA GLU A 134 31.75 -1.88 13.60
C GLU A 134 30.57 -2.63 12.98
N TYR A 135 29.77 -3.32 13.81
CA TYR A 135 28.53 -3.95 13.38
C TYR A 135 27.53 -2.92 12.86
N TYR A 136 27.26 -1.86 13.63
CA TYR A 136 26.32 -0.82 13.22
C TYR A 136 26.73 -0.11 11.93
N ILE A 137 28.02 0.21 11.73
CA ILE A 137 28.50 0.80 10.47
C ILE A 137 28.13 -0.09 9.27
N LYS A 138 28.32 -1.41 9.40
CA LYS A 138 27.97 -2.37 8.34
C LYS A 138 26.45 -2.43 8.09
N GLU A 139 25.64 -2.40 9.14
CA GLU A 139 24.18 -2.40 9.00
C GLU A 139 23.65 -1.09 8.40
N ILE A 140 24.18 0.06 8.82
CA ILE A 140 23.84 1.37 8.23
C ILE A 140 24.17 1.39 6.75
N GLU A 141 25.31 0.84 6.35
CA GLU A 141 25.71 0.77 4.93
C GLU A 141 24.76 -0.13 4.12
N LYS A 142 24.28 -1.24 4.67
CA LYS A 142 23.25 -2.07 4.00
C LYS A 142 21.94 -1.30 3.83
N ILE A 143 21.47 -0.64 4.89
CA ILE A 143 20.25 0.18 4.87
C ILE A 143 20.39 1.30 3.84
N LYS A 144 21.51 2.02 3.81
CA LYS A 144 21.82 3.08 2.85
C LYS A 144 21.64 2.61 1.42
N ASN A 145 22.31 1.52 1.06
CA ASN A 145 22.30 0.98 -0.30
C ASN A 145 20.89 0.55 -0.72
N GLN A 146 20.18 -0.15 0.17
CA GLN A 146 18.80 -0.56 -0.05
C GLN A 146 17.86 0.64 -0.20
N TYR A 147 17.99 1.64 0.67
CA TYR A 147 17.18 2.85 0.67
C TYR A 147 17.34 3.65 -0.62
N PHE A 148 18.57 3.96 -1.04
CA PHE A 148 18.78 4.76 -2.26
C PHE A 148 18.36 4.00 -3.53
N LEU A 149 18.49 2.67 -3.56
CA LEU A 149 17.94 1.85 -4.63
C LEU A 149 16.42 1.97 -4.71
N ALA A 150 15.75 1.79 -3.56
CA ALA A 150 14.29 1.85 -3.46
C ALA A 150 13.75 3.26 -3.77
N LYS A 151 14.36 4.31 -3.20
CA LYS A 151 14.03 5.72 -3.45
C LYS A 151 14.14 6.06 -4.92
N LYS A 152 15.24 5.72 -5.58
CA LYS A 152 15.43 5.95 -7.02
C LYS A 152 14.36 5.24 -7.86
N GLY A 153 14.08 3.97 -7.56
CA GLY A 153 13.05 3.20 -8.24
C GLY A 153 11.67 3.81 -8.07
N TYR A 154 11.36 4.25 -6.85
CA TYR A 154 10.08 4.88 -6.52
C TYR A 154 9.92 6.24 -7.20
N GLU A 155 10.92 7.12 -7.14
CA GLU A 155 10.89 8.40 -7.84
C GLU A 155 10.71 8.22 -9.36
N GLN A 156 11.38 7.23 -9.95
CA GLN A 156 11.21 6.91 -11.38
C GLN A 156 9.80 6.42 -11.68
N PHE A 157 9.23 5.55 -10.84
CA PHE A 157 7.85 5.08 -10.96
C PHE A 157 6.86 6.25 -10.86
N ARG A 158 7.00 7.11 -9.85
CA ARG A 158 6.12 8.26 -9.59
C ARG A 158 6.17 9.33 -10.69
N ARG A 159 7.28 9.45 -11.44
CA ARG A 159 7.35 10.38 -12.60
C ARG A 159 6.45 9.95 -13.76
N ASN A 160 6.11 8.66 -13.84
CA ASN A 160 5.38 8.07 -14.96
C ASN A 160 4.04 7.44 -14.53
N ASP A 161 3.55 7.72 -13.32
CA ASP A 161 2.44 6.99 -12.69
C ASP A 161 1.04 7.43 -13.15
N LYS A 162 0.91 8.00 -14.36
CA LYS A 162 -0.39 8.46 -14.93
C LYS A 162 -1.48 7.39 -14.83
N ILE A 163 -1.11 6.11 -14.89
CA ILE A 163 -2.05 5.00 -14.71
C ILE A 163 -2.65 4.99 -13.30
N ILE A 164 -1.84 5.17 -12.25
CA ILE A 164 -2.29 5.30 -10.86
C ILE A 164 -3.16 6.54 -10.71
N GLU A 165 -2.70 7.68 -11.25
CA GLU A 165 -3.43 8.94 -11.17
C GLU A 165 -4.83 8.85 -11.80
N LEU A 166 -4.94 8.22 -12.97
CA LEU A 166 -6.20 8.15 -13.72
C LEU A 166 -7.14 7.03 -13.25
N TYR A 167 -6.60 5.88 -12.83
CA TYR A 167 -7.41 4.67 -12.65
C TYR A 167 -7.48 4.14 -11.22
N ALA A 168 -6.52 4.47 -10.35
CA ALA A 168 -6.54 3.99 -8.97
C ALA A 168 -7.66 4.64 -8.16
N SER A 169 -8.24 3.89 -7.22
CA SER A 169 -9.18 4.47 -6.24
C SER A 169 -8.50 5.50 -5.34
N GLN A 170 -9.33 6.30 -4.69
CA GLN A 170 -8.87 7.26 -3.69
C GLN A 170 -8.18 6.58 -2.51
N ASP A 171 -8.61 5.38 -2.12
CA ASP A 171 -8.00 4.64 -1.00
C ASP A 171 -6.55 4.27 -1.29
N VAL A 172 -6.25 3.78 -2.50
CA VAL A 172 -4.87 3.51 -2.94
C VAL A 172 -4.04 4.79 -2.93
N LYS A 173 -4.57 5.88 -3.49
CA LYS A 173 -3.89 7.19 -3.51
C LYS A 173 -3.61 7.70 -2.10
N ASN A 174 -4.57 7.61 -1.19
CA ASN A 174 -4.41 8.00 0.20
C ASN A 174 -3.35 7.14 0.90
N CYS A 175 -3.33 5.83 0.65
CA CYS A 175 -2.33 4.94 1.22
C CYS A 175 -0.91 5.26 0.72
N LEU A 176 -0.77 5.65 -0.56
CA LEU A 176 0.50 6.11 -1.11
C LEU A 176 0.97 7.42 -0.48
N VAL A 177 0.06 8.36 -0.19
CA VAL A 177 0.41 9.58 0.56
C VAL A 177 0.90 9.23 1.96
N LYS A 178 0.27 8.27 2.66
CA LYS A 178 0.76 7.80 3.96
C LYS A 178 2.16 7.19 3.86
N PHE A 179 2.40 6.39 2.82
CA PHE A 179 3.71 5.82 2.54
C PHE A 179 4.77 6.93 2.36
N ASP A 180 4.48 7.91 1.51
CA ASP A 180 5.36 9.05 1.23
C ASP A 180 5.76 9.81 2.50
N VAL A 181 4.76 10.14 3.31
CA VAL A 181 4.97 10.83 4.59
C VAL A 181 5.80 9.98 5.54
N THR A 182 5.60 8.66 5.56
CA THR A 182 6.24 7.78 6.53
C THR A 182 7.72 7.57 6.24
N TRP A 183 8.09 7.26 5.00
CA TRP A 183 9.52 7.12 4.67
C TRP A 183 10.23 8.48 4.73
N HIS A 184 9.58 9.57 4.33
CA HIS A 184 10.15 10.91 4.48
C HIS A 184 10.43 11.25 5.94
N ASN A 185 9.46 11.01 6.83
CA ASN A 185 9.64 11.24 8.26
C ASN A 185 10.78 10.38 8.84
N ALA A 186 10.92 9.14 8.38
CA ALA A 186 11.95 8.23 8.84
C ALA A 186 13.35 8.64 8.37
N PHE A 187 13.54 8.78 7.05
CA PHE A 187 14.87 8.94 6.46
C PHE A 187 15.33 10.39 6.32
N ILE A 188 14.39 11.34 6.24
CA ILE A 188 14.69 12.77 6.07
C ILE A 188 14.51 13.51 7.40
N ALA A 189 13.40 13.30 8.11
CA ALA A 189 13.19 13.96 9.39
C ALA A 189 13.85 13.24 10.59
N GLY A 190 14.34 12.02 10.41
CA GLY A 190 15.02 11.26 11.46
C GLY A 190 14.09 10.72 12.55
N ARG A 191 12.82 10.42 12.23
CA ARG A 191 11.85 9.87 13.18
C ARG A 191 11.92 8.34 13.22
N PRO A 192 11.68 7.71 14.38
CA PRO A 192 11.70 6.25 14.49
C PRO A 192 10.61 5.59 13.66
N LEU A 193 10.95 4.46 13.04
CA LEU A 193 9.99 3.59 12.34
C LEU A 193 9.32 2.60 13.29
N GLU A 194 10.04 2.16 14.33
CA GLU A 194 9.50 1.29 15.36
C GLU A 194 8.46 2.05 16.21
N TYR A 195 7.42 1.34 16.66
CA TYR A 195 6.53 1.88 17.68
C TYR A 195 7.13 1.67 19.06
N ASN A 196 6.81 2.59 19.97
CA ASN A 196 7.28 2.53 21.36
C ASN A 196 6.78 1.29 22.14
N ASP A 197 5.79 0.57 21.63
CA ASP A 197 5.17 -0.60 22.27
C ASP A 197 5.68 -1.94 21.73
N GLY A 198 6.71 -1.93 20.87
CA GLY A 198 7.34 -3.15 20.34
C GLY A 198 6.51 -3.89 19.29
N ARG A 199 5.44 -3.27 18.76
CA ARG A 199 4.74 -3.78 17.55
C ARG A 199 5.64 -3.75 16.31
N ASN A 200 5.14 -4.33 15.21
CA ASN A 200 5.71 -4.22 13.87
C ASN A 200 6.04 -2.75 13.51
N ASN A 201 6.95 -2.47 12.57
CA ASN A 201 7.25 -1.07 12.23
C ASN A 201 6.17 -0.43 11.34
N LYS A 202 6.12 0.91 11.37
CA LYS A 202 5.15 1.73 10.61
C LYS A 202 5.17 1.48 9.10
N LEU A 203 6.34 1.15 8.53
CA LEU A 203 6.43 0.88 7.08
C LEU A 203 5.80 -0.47 6.72
N ASP A 204 5.97 -1.49 7.55
CA ASP A 204 5.38 -2.80 7.33
C ASP A 204 3.84 -2.76 7.44
N ASP A 205 3.31 -1.95 8.36
CA ASP A 205 1.87 -1.70 8.43
C ASP A 205 1.33 -1.05 7.15
N ILE A 206 2.02 -0.03 6.63
CA ILE A 206 1.60 0.67 5.41
C ILE A 206 1.74 -0.21 4.18
N ARG A 207 2.75 -1.08 4.13
CA ARG A 207 2.90 -2.08 3.05
C ARG A 207 1.70 -3.01 3.02
N TRP A 208 1.33 -3.53 4.18
CA TRP A 208 0.18 -4.41 4.30
C TRP A 208 -1.11 -3.68 3.95
N GLU A 209 -1.30 -2.45 4.46
CA GLU A 209 -2.46 -1.62 4.11
C GLU A 209 -2.54 -1.40 2.58
N LEU A 210 -1.42 -1.04 1.95
CA LEU A 210 -1.32 -0.79 0.52
C LEU A 210 -1.68 -2.05 -0.29
N GLU A 211 -1.16 -3.21 0.10
CA GLU A 211 -1.50 -4.47 -0.53
C GLU A 211 -3.00 -4.75 -0.44
N GLN A 212 -3.62 -4.56 0.73
CA GLN A 212 -5.05 -4.79 0.91
C GLN A 212 -5.91 -3.82 0.09
N VAL A 213 -5.59 -2.53 0.06
CA VAL A 213 -6.35 -1.57 -0.75
C VAL A 213 -6.16 -1.83 -2.25
N ILE A 214 -4.97 -2.25 -2.69
CA ILE A 214 -4.73 -2.66 -4.08
C ILE A 214 -5.57 -3.87 -4.45
N ARG A 215 -5.57 -4.92 -3.61
CA ARG A 215 -6.35 -6.16 -3.84
C ARG A 215 -7.83 -5.82 -4.02
N ARG A 216 -8.40 -5.03 -3.10
CA ARG A 216 -9.78 -4.53 -3.21
C ARG A 216 -10.01 -3.68 -4.47
N ASP A 217 -9.07 -2.83 -4.82
CA ASP A 217 -9.18 -1.92 -5.97
C ASP A 217 -9.29 -2.64 -7.32
N ILE A 218 -8.63 -3.80 -7.45
CA ILE A 218 -8.68 -4.66 -8.64
C ILE A 218 -9.67 -5.83 -8.50
N GLY A 219 -10.43 -5.88 -7.40
CA GLY A 219 -11.47 -6.89 -7.16
C GLY A 219 -10.93 -8.30 -6.87
N ILE A 220 -9.81 -8.38 -6.15
CA ILE A 220 -9.25 -9.62 -5.59
C ILE A 220 -9.46 -9.54 -4.07
N ASP A 221 -10.19 -10.50 -3.51
CA ASP A 221 -10.36 -10.64 -2.05
C ASP A 221 -9.29 -11.57 -1.45
#